data_AF-A0A947TI68-F1
#
_entry.id   AF-A0A947TI68-F1
#
_cell.length_a   1.000
_cell.length_b   1.000
_cell.length_c   1.000
_cell.angle_alpha   90.00
_cell.angle_beta   90.00
_cell.angle_gamma   90.00
#
_symmetry.space_group_name_H-M   'P 1'
#
loop_
_entity.id
_entity.type
_entity.pdbx_description
1 polymer ?
#
loop_
_entity_poly.entity_id
_entity_poly.type
_entity_poly.pdbx_seq_one_letter_code
_entity_poly.pdbx_strand_id
1 'polypeptide(L)'
;MSWAIKYKVHGGLGFFDDYDELYWNAIFEDRTVPVVEANIIVYLPDEAKIINQSSNFEIIDDKTIRFWGYNIEPGEFLTIMVAWPKGIIEKPFLYRNQIINWIFLLIALLLLIFFFIRAYRTWKF
;
A
#
# COMPACT_ATOMS: atom_id res chain seq x y z
N MET A 1 -26.77 -11.60 -15.27
CA MET A 1 -25.41 -12.11 -15.48
C MET A 1 -24.52 -11.49 -14.42
N SER A 2 -23.69 -12.28 -13.74
CA SER A 2 -22.65 -11.79 -12.82
C SER A 2 -21.27 -12.07 -13.42
N TRP A 3 -20.29 -11.27 -13.02
CA TRP A 3 -18.90 -11.41 -13.39
C TRP A 3 -18.02 -11.28 -12.14
N ALA A 4 -16.81 -11.84 -12.18
CA ALA A 4 -15.86 -11.77 -11.09
C ALA A 4 -14.46 -11.46 -11.65
N ILE A 5 -13.78 -10.50 -11.04
CA ILE A 5 -12.39 -10.13 -11.39
C ILE A 5 -11.52 -10.45 -10.18
N LYS A 6 -10.40 -11.14 -10.42
CA LYS A 6 -9.37 -11.39 -9.41
C LYS A 6 -8.10 -10.63 -9.80
N TYR A 7 -7.61 -9.80 -8.90
CA TYR A 7 -6.42 -8.99 -9.10
C TYR A 7 -5.58 -8.93 -7.82
N LYS A 8 -4.33 -8.49 -7.94
CA LYS A 8 -3.43 -8.23 -6.82
C LYS A 8 -3.18 -6.74 -6.72
N VAL A 9 -3.33 -6.20 -5.52
CA VAL A 9 -3.01 -4.80 -5.22
C VAL A 9 -1.56 -4.71 -4.73
N HIS A 10 -0.83 -3.73 -5.24
CA HIS A 10 0.48 -3.35 -4.73
C HIS A 10 0.37 -1.99 -4.03
N GLY A 11 1.02 -1.85 -2.87
CA GLY A 11 1.07 -0.57 -2.14
C GLY A 11 -0.19 -0.22 -1.34
N GLY A 12 -1.20 -1.09 -1.30
CA GLY A 12 -2.39 -0.90 -0.44
C GLY A 12 -2.12 -1.07 1.06
N LEU A 13 -0.95 -1.63 1.42
CA LEU A 13 -0.51 -1.73 2.81
C LEU A 13 0.49 -0.61 3.14
N GLY A 14 0.15 0.19 4.15
CA GLY A 14 0.98 1.16 4.83
C GLY A 14 1.67 0.54 6.05
N PHE A 15 2.99 0.70 6.16
CA PHE A 15 3.75 0.29 7.34
C PHE A 15 4.32 1.53 8.02
N PHE A 16 3.62 2.03 9.05
CA PHE A 16 4.03 3.21 9.84
C PHE A 16 4.95 2.80 11.00
N ASP A 17 5.27 3.69 11.94
CA ASP A 17 6.13 3.32 13.08
C ASP A 17 5.35 2.50 14.12
N ASP A 18 4.16 2.97 14.50
CA ASP A 18 3.37 2.38 15.59
C ASP A 18 2.26 1.43 15.12
N TYR A 19 1.89 1.48 13.84
CA TYR A 19 0.77 0.70 13.29
C TYR A 19 1.00 0.31 11.82
N ASP A 20 0.18 -0.62 11.38
CA ASP A 20 0.00 -0.97 9.96
C ASP A 20 -1.41 -0.58 9.53
N GLU A 21 -1.56 -0.29 8.24
CA GLU A 21 -2.80 0.18 7.65
C GLU A 21 -3.06 -0.51 6.31
N LEU A 22 -4.29 -0.93 6.08
CA LEU A 22 -4.83 -1.18 4.74
C LEU A 22 -5.55 0.08 4.29
N TYR A 23 -5.10 0.66 3.18
CA TYR A 23 -5.75 1.78 2.50
C TYR A 23 -5.98 1.40 1.04
N TRP A 24 -7.23 1.39 0.60
CA TRP A 24 -7.57 1.00 -0.76
C TRP A 24 -8.82 1.71 -1.29
N ASN A 25 -8.75 2.25 -2.50
CA ASN A 25 -9.93 2.73 -3.23
C ASN A 25 -10.62 1.54 -3.90
N ALA A 26 -11.52 0.89 -3.17
CA ALA A 26 -12.22 -0.30 -3.63
C ALA A 26 -13.14 -0.02 -4.83
N ILE A 27 -13.71 1.18 -4.88
CA ILE A 27 -14.45 1.70 -6.03
C ILE A 27 -13.73 2.96 -6.52
N PHE A 28 -13.31 2.96 -7.79
CA PHE A 28 -12.53 4.02 -8.42
C PHE A 28 -13.41 5.07 -9.08
N GLU A 29 -12.99 6.34 -9.05
CA GLU A 29 -13.70 7.47 -9.66
C GLU A 29 -13.91 7.32 -11.18
N ASP A 30 -12.98 6.67 -11.88
CA ASP A 30 -12.91 6.59 -13.35
C ASP A 30 -13.88 5.53 -13.90
N ARG A 31 -15.15 5.77 -13.62
CA ARG A 31 -16.28 4.99 -14.11
C ARG A 31 -17.35 5.92 -14.65
N THR A 32 -18.09 5.44 -15.64
CA THR A 32 -19.15 6.22 -16.31
C THR A 32 -20.56 5.91 -15.79
N VAL A 33 -20.68 4.98 -14.83
CA VAL A 33 -21.96 4.52 -14.27
C VAL A 33 -21.94 4.56 -12.75
N PRO A 34 -23.09 4.85 -12.10
CA PRO A 34 -23.18 4.87 -10.64
C PRO A 34 -23.13 3.45 -10.06
N VAL A 35 -22.67 3.35 -8.81
CA VAL A 35 -22.73 2.12 -8.01
C VAL A 35 -23.82 2.28 -6.96
N VAL A 36 -24.93 1.56 -7.12
CA VAL A 36 -26.09 1.66 -6.22
C VAL A 36 -25.74 1.15 -4.82
N GLU A 37 -25.04 0.02 -4.73
CA GLU A 37 -24.60 -0.57 -3.48
C GLU A 37 -23.23 -1.26 -3.69
N ALA A 38 -22.32 -1.03 -2.76
CA ALA A 38 -21.04 -1.69 -2.69
C ALA A 38 -20.89 -2.37 -1.33
N ASN A 39 -20.47 -3.63 -1.33
CA ASN A 39 -20.13 -4.39 -0.14
C ASN A 39 -18.70 -4.90 -0.29
N ILE A 40 -17.85 -4.62 0.71
CA ILE A 40 -16.44 -4.99 0.70
C ILE A 40 -16.16 -5.79 1.96
N ILE A 41 -15.50 -6.93 1.79
CA ILE A 41 -15.10 -7.79 2.91
C ILE A 41 -13.58 -7.89 2.89
N VAL A 42 -12.96 -7.52 4.00
CA VAL A 42 -11.53 -7.62 4.24
C VAL A 42 -11.29 -8.78 5.18
N TYR A 43 -10.42 -9.71 4.77
CA TYR A 43 -9.95 -10.80 5.60
C TYR A 43 -8.52 -10.53 6.01
N LEU A 44 -8.28 -10.40 7.31
CA LEU A 44 -6.96 -10.26 7.88
C LEU A 44 -6.31 -11.63 8.07
N PRO A 45 -4.98 -11.74 7.94
CA PRO A 45 -4.29 -13.01 8.11
C PRO A 45 -4.35 -13.51 9.57
N ASP A 46 -4.39 -12.58 10.53
CA ASP A 46 -4.53 -12.90 11.95
C ASP A 46 -5.44 -11.92 12.69
N GLU A 47 -5.78 -12.25 13.94
CA GLU A 47 -6.67 -11.45 14.78
C GLU A 47 -6.09 -10.07 15.03
N ALA A 48 -6.89 -9.04 14.78
CA ALA A 48 -6.42 -7.66 14.84
C ALA A 48 -7.34 -6.79 15.67
N LYS A 49 -6.77 -6.11 16.68
CA LYS A 49 -7.47 -5.02 17.33
C LYS A 49 -7.46 -3.80 16.42
N ILE A 50 -8.63 -3.43 15.91
CA ILE A 50 -8.77 -2.25 15.06
C ILE A 50 -8.57 -0.98 15.89
N ILE A 51 -7.69 -0.09 15.41
CA ILE A 51 -7.36 1.17 16.09
C ILE A 51 -7.88 2.40 15.36
N ASN A 52 -8.09 2.31 14.03
CA ASN A 52 -8.65 3.38 13.22
C ASN A 52 -9.26 2.80 11.93
N GLN A 53 -10.27 3.47 11.38
CA GLN A 53 -11.07 2.97 10.27
C GLN A 53 -11.84 4.07 9.53
N SER A 54 -12.20 3.80 8.28
CA SER A 54 -13.13 4.62 7.51
C SER A 54 -14.58 4.46 7.98
N SER A 55 -15.47 5.31 7.45
CA SER A 55 -16.92 5.24 7.72
C SER A 55 -17.54 3.95 7.17
N ASN A 56 -18.76 3.65 7.64
CA ASN A 56 -19.58 2.52 7.18
C ASN A 56 -18.85 1.18 7.28
N PHE A 57 -18.47 0.80 8.50
CA PHE A 57 -17.74 -0.42 8.80
C PHE A 57 -18.45 -1.25 9.88
N GLU A 58 -18.19 -2.56 9.86
CA GLU A 58 -18.63 -3.52 10.87
C GLU A 58 -17.55 -4.62 11.00
N ILE A 59 -17.22 -5.00 12.23
CA ILE A 59 -16.36 -6.16 12.50
C ILE A 59 -17.28 -7.36 12.61
N ILE A 60 -17.16 -8.31 11.68
CA ILE A 60 -17.99 -9.52 11.65
C ILE A 60 -17.45 -10.54 12.66
N ASP A 61 -16.13 -10.71 12.68
CA ASP A 61 -15.40 -11.60 13.58
C ASP A 61 -13.96 -11.07 13.77
N ASP A 62 -13.13 -11.80 14.52
CA ASP A 62 -11.79 -11.36 14.91
C ASP A 62 -10.82 -11.11 13.72
N LYS A 63 -11.17 -11.57 12.51
CA LYS A 63 -10.34 -11.44 11.29
C LYS A 63 -11.08 -10.83 10.11
N THR A 64 -12.40 -10.63 10.20
CA THR A 64 -13.24 -10.25 9.06
C THR A 64 -13.91 -8.92 9.30
N ILE A 65 -13.71 -8.00 8.37
CA ILE A 65 -14.23 -6.63 8.44
C ILE A 65 -15.05 -6.36 7.19
N ARG A 66 -16.25 -5.82 7.39
CA ARG A 66 -17.14 -5.41 6.30
C ARG A 66 -17.17 -3.90 6.20
N PHE A 67 -17.14 -3.41 4.97
CA PHE A 67 -17.43 -2.03 4.61
C PHE A 67 -18.57 -1.98 3.61
N TRP A 68 -19.31 -0.87 3.59
CA TRP A 68 -20.36 -0.65 2.61
C TRP A 68 -20.46 0.80 2.14
N GLY A 69 -21.07 0.97 0.97
CA GLY A 69 -21.41 2.27 0.40
C GLY A 69 -22.67 2.18 -0.45
N TYR A 70 -23.39 3.30 -0.57
CA TYR A 70 -24.60 3.41 -1.36
C TYR A 70 -24.53 4.62 -2.28
N ASN A 71 -25.16 4.55 -3.44
CA ASN A 71 -25.30 5.65 -4.40
C ASN A 71 -23.99 6.40 -4.67
N ILE A 72 -22.96 5.65 -5.08
CA ILE A 72 -21.62 6.20 -5.33
C ILE A 72 -21.59 6.67 -6.79
N GLU A 73 -21.57 7.99 -7.00
CA GLU A 73 -21.73 8.61 -8.32
C GLU A 73 -20.44 8.55 -9.15
N PRO A 74 -20.51 8.64 -10.50
CA PRO A 74 -19.33 8.84 -11.34
C PRO A 74 -18.45 9.98 -10.83
N GLY A 75 -17.14 9.77 -10.72
CA GLY A 75 -16.21 10.74 -10.15
C GLY A 75 -15.99 10.63 -8.63
N GLU A 76 -16.73 9.77 -7.92
CA GLU A 76 -16.52 9.55 -6.48
C GLU A 76 -15.75 8.26 -6.20
N PHE A 77 -14.99 8.21 -5.11
CA PHE A 77 -14.35 6.97 -4.64
C PHE A 77 -15.13 6.34 -3.50
N LEU A 78 -15.01 5.02 -3.37
CA LEU A 78 -15.19 4.37 -2.07
C LEU A 78 -13.84 3.87 -1.59
N THR A 79 -13.30 4.56 -0.61
CA THR A 79 -12.06 4.20 0.07
C THR A 79 -12.36 3.36 1.29
N ILE A 80 -11.72 2.19 1.38
CA ILE A 80 -11.64 1.42 2.61
C ILE A 80 -10.32 1.77 3.29
N MET A 81 -10.38 2.11 4.57
CA MET A 81 -9.21 2.29 5.41
C MET A 81 -9.42 1.55 6.71
N VAL A 82 -8.42 0.78 7.13
CA VAL A 82 -8.40 0.14 8.44
C VAL A 82 -6.96 -0.02 8.92
N ALA A 83 -6.74 0.33 10.18
CA ALA A 83 -5.44 0.24 10.84
C ALA A 83 -5.48 -0.65 12.07
N TRP A 84 -4.34 -1.30 12.35
CA TRP A 84 -4.12 -2.20 13.47
C TRP A 84 -2.68 -2.07 14.01
N PRO A 85 -2.41 -2.49 15.27
CA PRO A 85 -1.06 -2.48 15.83
C PRO A 85 -0.08 -3.35 15.05
N LYS A 86 1.21 -3.05 15.17
CA LYS A 86 2.28 -3.87 14.58
C LYS A 86 2.22 -5.34 14.99
N GLY A 87 2.75 -6.20 14.13
CA GLY A 87 3.02 -7.61 14.42
C GLY A 87 2.14 -8.60 13.67
N ILE A 88 1.11 -8.13 12.97
CA ILE A 88 0.18 -8.98 12.19
C ILE A 88 0.71 -9.24 10.79
N ILE A 89 1.30 -8.21 10.16
CA ILE A 89 1.87 -8.31 8.82
C ILE A 89 3.37 -8.02 8.90
N GLU A 90 4.15 -8.94 8.35
CA GLU A 90 5.58 -8.72 8.21
C GLU A 90 5.87 -7.71 7.09
N LYS A 91 6.56 -6.63 7.44
CA LYS A 91 7.01 -5.65 6.45
C LYS A 91 8.03 -6.29 5.52
N PRO A 92 7.83 -6.26 4.19
CA PRO A 92 8.82 -6.79 3.27
C PRO A 92 10.12 -5.98 3.36
N PHE A 93 11.26 -6.68 3.28
CA PHE A 93 12.60 -6.06 3.29
C PHE A 93 12.73 -4.91 2.27
N LEU A 94 12.06 -5.05 1.12
CA LEU A 94 12.03 -4.05 0.05
C LEU A 94 10.66 -3.37 -0.01
N TYR A 95 10.42 -2.45 0.91
CA TYR A 95 9.18 -1.66 0.93
C TYR A 95 9.42 -0.26 0.33
N ARG A 96 8.57 0.14 -0.62
CA ARG A 96 8.61 1.46 -1.29
C ARG A 96 9.98 1.73 -1.95
N ASN A 97 10.43 2.98 -1.99
CA ASN A 97 11.59 3.47 -2.74
C ASN A 97 12.93 3.20 -2.04
N GLN A 98 12.97 2.31 -1.03
CA GLN A 98 14.22 1.98 -0.34
C GLN A 98 15.28 1.48 -1.34
N ILE A 99 14.91 0.63 -2.30
CA ILE A 99 15.81 0.15 -3.36
C ILE A 99 16.40 1.31 -4.16
N ILE A 100 15.57 2.29 -4.53
CA ILE A 100 16.00 3.43 -5.34
C ILE A 100 17.08 4.23 -4.61
N ASN A 101 16.91 4.45 -3.30
CA ASN A 101 17.91 5.14 -2.48
C ASN A 101 19.24 4.37 -2.42
N TRP A 102 19.20 3.04 -2.24
CA TRP A 102 20.41 2.20 -2.24
C TRP A 102 21.11 2.19 -3.60
N ILE A 103 20.35 2.16 -4.71
CA ILE A 103 20.91 2.25 -6.07
C ILE A 103 21.59 3.61 -6.27
N PHE A 104 20.95 4.71 -5.88
CA PHE A 104 21.56 6.05 -5.98
C PHE A 104 22.85 6.15 -5.16
N LEU A 105 22.86 5.61 -3.94
CA LEU A 105 24.05 5.59 -3.10
C LEU A 105 25.19 4.78 -3.75
N LEU A 106 24.87 3.62 -4.32
CA LEU A 106 25.83 2.77 -5.01
C LEU A 106 26.41 3.46 -6.27
N ILE A 107 25.57 4.09 -7.09
CA ILE A 107 26.01 4.85 -8.27
C ILE A 107 26.93 6.01 -7.85
N ALA A 108 26.56 6.77 -6.82
CA ALA A 108 27.38 7.86 -6.31
C ALA A 108 28.76 7.37 -5.84
N LEU A 109 28.81 6.24 -5.13
CA LEU A 109 30.06 5.64 -4.66
C LEU A 109 30.94 5.16 -5.82
N LEU A 110 30.35 4.52 -6.84
CA LEU A 110 31.07 4.09 -8.04
C LEU A 110 31.65 5.26 -8.83
N LEU A 111 30.90 6.35 -8.99
CA LEU A 111 31.40 7.57 -9.64
C LEU A 111 32.57 8.16 -8.85
N LEU A 112 32.46 8.23 -7.52
CA LEU A 112 33.52 8.72 -6.66
C LEU A 112 34.79 7.88 -6.82
N ILE A 113 34.69 6.55 -6.77
CA ILE A 113 35.81 5.63 -7.02
C ILE A 113 36.40 5.85 -8.42
N PHE A 114 35.56 5.98 -9.45
CA PHE A 114 36.01 6.22 -10.82
C PHE A 114 36.84 7.51 -10.93
N PHE A 115 36.39 8.61 -10.30
CA PHE A 115 37.14 9.87 -10.26
C PHE A 115 38.46 9.73 -9.49
N PHE A 116 38.48 9.05 -8.35
CA PHE A 116 39.72 8.77 -7.61
C PHE A 116 40.73 7.97 -8.42
N ILE A 117 40.29 6.93 -9.14
CA ILE A 117 41.15 6.14 -10.02
C ILE A 117 41.70 7.01 -11.16
N ARG A 118 40.85 7.84 -11.78
CA ARG A 118 41.27 8.78 -12.82
C ARG A 118 42.32 9.75 -12.29
N ALA A 119 42.09 10.38 -11.14
CA ALA A 119 43.01 11.32 -10.50
C ALA A 119 44.35 10.66 -10.15
N TYR A 120 44.33 9.46 -9.55
CA TYR A 120 45.54 8.71 -9.22
C TYR A 120 46.36 8.35 -10.46
N ARG A 121 45.70 7.96 -11.57
CA ARG A 121 46.39 7.67 -12.84
C ARG A 121 47.01 8.93 -13.45
N THR A 122 46.35 10.09 -13.37
CA THR A 122 46.89 11.35 -13.89
C THR A 122 48.04 11.90 -13.06
N TRP A 123 48.09 11.64 -11.75
CA TRP A 123 49.16 12.09 -10.85
C TRP A 123 50.43 11.24 -10.89
N LYS A 124 50.36 10.05 -11.50
CA LYS A 124 51.49 9.12 -11.63
C LYS A 124 52.28 9.28 -12.93
N PHE A 125 52.01 10.33 -13.71
CA PHE A 125 52.78 10.79 -14.86
C PHE A 125 53.36 12.17 -14.55
#